data_AF-A0A1D2R543-F1
#
_entry.id   AF-A0A1D2R543-F1
#
_cell.length_a   1.000
_cell.length_b   1.000
_cell.length_c   1.000
_cell.angle_alpha   90.00
_cell.angle_beta   90.00
_cell.angle_gamma   90.00
#
_symmetry.space_group_name_H-M   'P 1'
#
loop_
_entity.id
_entity.type
_entity.pdbx_description
1 polymer ?
#
loop_
_entity_poly.entity_id
_entity_poly.type
_entity_poly.pdbx_seq_one_letter_code
_entity_poly.pdbx_strand_id
1 'polypeptide(L)'
;MVAFSWDKTTIKTDNGEEKEGIAPVIISASRSTDIPAWHAKWFINRLNKGYVKWINPFNQQPQYVSFDKTRAVVFWSKNPEPLIPYLDEVKERGINYYFQFTVNDYEDEKLEPNVPSLEERIATFKELSNRIGKEKVIWRFDPLILTDNITVEKLLEKIYRVGCEIHDYTEKLVISFADIGIYTKVQRNLKKAGIGYREFREESMKKIAEGIQEINKEWGLEVSTCAEKVDLSKYNIEHNKCIDDDLMVKIFNKDKELMEFLGAEPVNNLMGEKKYVLKKGKNLKDKGQRLACGCIVSKDIGQYNTCRHLCVYCYANYSKNTVESNMRRYDKNYESILRD
;
A
#
# COMPACT_ATOMS: atom_id res chain seq x y z
N MET A 1 20.76 8.81 -19.30
CA MET A 1 20.16 9.03 -17.96
C MET A 1 20.38 7.78 -17.12
N VAL A 2 21.16 7.87 -16.06
CA VAL A 2 21.44 6.75 -15.14
C VAL A 2 20.14 6.34 -14.45
N ALA A 3 19.85 5.04 -14.37
CA ALA A 3 18.70 4.53 -13.62
C ALA A 3 18.93 4.77 -12.13
N PHE A 4 17.87 5.12 -11.39
CA PHE A 4 17.95 5.27 -9.93
C PHE A 4 18.44 3.95 -9.30
N SER A 5 19.44 4.03 -8.42
CA SER A 5 19.97 2.89 -7.67
C SER A 5 20.12 3.28 -6.20
N TRP A 6 19.75 2.36 -5.32
CA TRP A 6 20.03 2.50 -3.89
C TRP A 6 21.51 2.39 -3.60
N ASP A 7 21.94 3.02 -2.51
CA ASP A 7 23.31 2.86 -2.02
C ASP A 7 23.57 1.41 -1.67
N LYS A 8 24.79 0.95 -1.98
CA LYS A 8 25.25 -0.38 -1.61
C LYS A 8 25.82 -0.36 -0.19
N THR A 9 25.67 -1.47 0.51
CA THR A 9 26.27 -1.69 1.84
C THR A 9 26.64 -3.15 2.04
N THR A 10 27.51 -3.43 3.00
CA THR A 10 27.85 -4.79 3.41
C THR A 10 26.95 -5.21 4.58
N ILE A 11 26.32 -6.36 4.45
CA ILE A 11 25.40 -6.93 5.45
C ILE A 11 26.00 -8.22 5.97
N LYS A 12 26.03 -8.38 7.30
CA LYS A 12 26.36 -9.64 7.94
C LYS A 12 25.09 -10.47 8.14
N THR A 13 25.00 -11.61 7.46
CA THR A 13 23.83 -12.50 7.50
C THR A 13 23.69 -13.22 8.84
N ASP A 14 22.56 -13.92 9.04
CA ASP A 14 22.28 -14.67 10.27
C ASP A 14 23.29 -15.82 10.47
N ASN A 15 23.91 -16.31 9.39
CA ASN A 15 24.99 -17.30 9.42
C ASN A 15 26.40 -16.67 9.54
N GLY A 16 26.49 -15.35 9.66
CA GLY A 16 27.75 -14.61 9.82
C GLY A 16 28.50 -14.34 8.51
N GLU A 17 27.92 -14.66 7.35
CA GLU A 17 28.52 -14.34 6.05
C GLU A 17 28.36 -12.85 5.72
N GLU A 18 29.36 -12.27 5.05
CA GLU A 18 29.24 -10.92 4.50
C GLU A 18 28.65 -10.99 3.09
N LYS A 19 27.58 -10.22 2.84
CA LYS A 19 26.93 -10.11 1.54
C LYS A 19 26.80 -8.64 1.15
N GLU A 20 26.98 -8.36 -0.14
CA GLU A 20 26.62 -7.06 -0.69
C GLU A 20 25.08 -6.94 -0.71
N GLY A 21 24.57 -5.82 -0.23
CA GLY A 21 23.15 -5.47 -0.25
C GLY A 21 22.91 -4.02 -0.62
N ILE A 22 21.64 -3.62 -0.59
CA ILE A 22 21.19 -2.24 -0.80
C ILE A 22 20.65 -1.64 0.49
N ALA A 23 20.78 -0.32 0.66
CA ALA A 23 20.27 0.42 1.80
C ALA A 23 19.21 1.46 1.35
N PRO A 24 17.95 1.04 1.13
CA PRO A 24 16.89 1.94 0.69
C PRO A 24 16.47 2.95 1.76
N VAL A 25 16.15 4.17 1.33
CA VAL A 25 15.57 5.22 2.18
C VAL A 25 14.09 4.98 2.46
N ILE A 26 13.37 4.45 1.47
CA ILE A 26 11.94 4.16 1.57
C ILE A 26 11.71 2.67 1.33
N ILE A 27 11.02 2.03 2.26
CA ILE A 27 10.59 0.63 2.16
C ILE A 27 9.08 0.56 1.99
N SER A 28 8.61 -0.33 1.11
CA SER A 28 7.22 -0.74 1.07
C SER A 28 7.05 -2.10 1.76
N ALA A 29 6.13 -2.17 2.72
CA ALA A 29 5.83 -3.36 3.51
C ALA A 29 4.31 -3.66 3.54
N SER A 30 3.70 -4.15 2.47
CA SER A 30 4.31 -4.45 1.17
C SER A 30 3.29 -4.38 0.04
N ARG A 31 3.76 -4.31 -1.20
CA ARG A 31 2.90 -4.35 -2.39
C ARG A 31 2.52 -5.77 -2.80
N SER A 32 3.35 -6.77 -2.46
CA SER A 32 3.25 -8.15 -2.95
C SER A 32 2.58 -9.13 -1.98
N THR A 33 2.46 -8.75 -0.70
CA THR A 33 1.72 -9.47 0.34
C THR A 33 1.22 -8.49 1.41
N ASP A 34 0.37 -8.97 2.32
CA ASP A 34 -0.08 -8.16 3.46
C ASP A 34 0.82 -8.43 4.66
N ILE A 35 1.98 -7.76 4.70
CA ILE A 35 2.95 -7.90 5.79
C ILE A 35 2.32 -7.54 7.14
N PRO A 36 1.59 -6.42 7.30
CA PRO A 36 0.97 -6.09 8.57
C PRO A 36 0.04 -7.20 9.08
N ALA A 37 -0.73 -7.85 8.21
CA ALA A 37 -1.65 -8.91 8.62
C ALA A 37 -0.95 -10.25 8.94
N TRP A 38 0.01 -10.68 8.12
CA TRP A 38 0.51 -12.07 8.17
C TRP A 38 1.98 -12.21 8.60
N HIS A 39 2.73 -11.12 8.55
CA HIS A 39 4.18 -11.12 8.72
C HIS A 39 4.69 -10.00 9.65
N ALA A 40 3.82 -9.42 10.49
CA ALA A 40 4.18 -8.34 11.42
C ALA A 40 5.38 -8.71 12.30
N LYS A 41 5.33 -9.87 12.97
CA LYS A 41 6.43 -10.30 13.84
C LYS A 41 7.72 -10.57 13.07
N TRP A 42 7.62 -11.12 11.85
CA TRP A 42 8.78 -11.30 10.97
C TRP A 42 9.42 -9.96 10.62
N PHE A 43 8.61 -8.98 10.20
CA PHE A 43 9.08 -7.64 9.86
C PHE A 43 9.83 -7.01 11.04
N ILE A 44 9.26 -7.06 12.24
CA ILE A 44 9.88 -6.52 13.46
C ILE A 44 11.17 -7.25 13.83
N ASN A 45 11.19 -8.58 13.77
CA ASN A 45 12.40 -9.36 14.02
C ASN A 45 13.52 -9.01 13.03
N ARG A 46 13.19 -8.79 11.76
CA ARG A 46 14.17 -8.40 10.73
C ARG A 46 14.61 -6.95 10.87
N LEU A 47 13.71 -6.06 11.23
CA LEU A 47 14.05 -4.68 11.59
C LEU A 47 15.06 -4.65 12.75
N ASN A 48 14.87 -5.51 13.75
CA ASN A 48 15.82 -5.69 14.86
C ASN A 48 17.19 -6.21 14.43
N LYS A 49 17.23 -7.03 13.39
CA LYS A 49 18.48 -7.56 12.81
C LYS A 49 19.16 -6.60 11.85
N GLY A 50 18.45 -5.56 11.38
CA GLY A 50 19.00 -4.53 10.49
C GLY A 50 18.93 -4.89 9.00
N TYR A 51 18.38 -6.04 8.60
CA TYR A 51 18.21 -6.39 7.18
C TYR A 51 17.15 -7.48 6.92
N VAL A 52 16.78 -7.63 5.66
CA VAL A 52 16.04 -8.80 5.11
C VAL A 52 16.76 -9.40 3.91
N LYS A 53 16.57 -10.70 3.69
CA LYS A 53 16.82 -11.37 2.40
C LYS A 53 15.53 -11.33 1.59
N TRP A 54 15.50 -10.55 0.51
CA TRP A 54 14.36 -10.48 -0.40
C TRP A 54 14.62 -11.31 -1.66
N ILE A 55 13.63 -12.07 -2.11
CA ILE A 55 13.73 -12.89 -3.33
C ILE A 55 13.07 -12.16 -4.49
N ASN A 56 13.83 -11.90 -5.55
CA ASN A 56 13.28 -11.26 -6.73
C ASN A 56 12.30 -12.20 -7.44
N PRO A 57 11.02 -11.81 -7.63
CA PRO A 57 10.00 -12.71 -8.15
C PRO A 57 10.12 -13.03 -9.64
N PHE A 58 10.99 -12.31 -10.38
CA PHE A 58 11.16 -12.48 -11.82
C PHE A 58 12.32 -13.41 -12.18
N ASN A 59 13.42 -13.35 -11.41
CA ASN A 59 14.62 -14.15 -11.68
C ASN A 59 15.02 -15.06 -10.50
N GLN A 60 14.26 -15.04 -9.40
CA GLN A 60 14.46 -15.83 -8.20
C GLN A 60 15.79 -15.60 -7.47
N GLN A 61 16.55 -14.57 -7.84
CA GLN A 61 17.82 -14.25 -7.20
C GLN A 61 17.58 -13.52 -5.87
N PRO A 62 18.33 -13.85 -4.81
CA PRO A 62 18.27 -13.14 -3.55
C PRO A 62 18.91 -11.75 -3.67
N GLN A 63 18.35 -10.77 -2.97
CA GLN A 63 18.93 -9.46 -2.75
C GLN A 63 18.79 -9.12 -1.26
N TYR A 64 19.89 -8.72 -0.65
CA TYR A 64 19.91 -8.29 0.74
C TYR A 64 19.55 -6.81 0.83
N VAL A 65 18.63 -6.48 1.73
CA VAL A 65 18.10 -5.13 1.93
C VAL A 65 18.36 -4.72 3.37
N SER A 66 19.25 -3.76 3.57
CA SER A 66 19.55 -3.17 4.87
C SER A 66 18.50 -2.12 5.25
N PHE A 67 18.22 -2.01 6.55
CA PHE A 67 17.39 -0.95 7.13
C PHE A 67 18.20 0.29 7.56
N ASP A 68 19.53 0.28 7.42
CA ASP A 68 20.41 1.31 8.02
C ASP A 68 20.11 2.73 7.56
N LYS A 69 19.71 2.90 6.29
CA LYS A 69 19.32 4.20 5.71
C LYS A 69 17.82 4.40 5.64
N THR A 70 17.02 3.45 6.13
CA THR A 70 15.56 3.53 6.02
C THR A 70 15.04 4.66 6.90
N ARG A 71 14.32 5.60 6.28
CA ARG A 71 13.68 6.73 6.94
C ARG A 71 12.16 6.66 6.93
N ALA A 72 11.59 5.94 5.98
CA ALA A 72 10.14 5.76 5.88
C ALA A 72 9.75 4.33 5.48
N VAL A 73 8.71 3.81 6.11
CA VAL A 73 8.04 2.56 5.72
C VAL A 73 6.59 2.85 5.35
N VAL A 74 6.17 2.43 4.18
CA VAL A 74 4.77 2.51 3.76
C VAL A 74 4.15 1.13 3.88
N PHE A 75 3.13 1.01 4.72
CA PHE A 75 2.44 -0.25 4.95
C PHE A 75 1.20 -0.35 4.08
N TRP A 76 0.95 -1.50 3.47
CA TRP A 76 -0.33 -1.81 2.83
C TRP A 76 -0.97 -2.95 3.58
N SER A 77 -2.26 -2.81 3.89
CA SER A 77 -2.98 -3.86 4.58
C SER A 77 -4.47 -3.81 4.36
N LYS A 78 -5.11 -4.96 4.53
CA LYS A 78 -6.55 -5.12 4.81
C LYS A 78 -6.82 -5.47 6.26
N ASN A 79 -5.77 -5.80 7.02
CA ASN A 79 -5.85 -6.03 8.45
C ASN A 79 -4.52 -5.65 9.14
N PRO A 80 -4.31 -4.35 9.45
CA PRO A 80 -3.07 -3.89 10.08
C PRO A 80 -3.00 -4.21 11.58
N GLU A 81 -4.10 -4.68 12.19
CA GLU A 81 -4.22 -4.99 13.62
C GLU A 81 -2.99 -5.75 14.19
N PRO A 82 -2.45 -6.82 13.55
CA PRO A 82 -1.33 -7.57 14.12
C PRO A 82 -0.02 -6.78 14.20
N LEU A 83 0.11 -5.69 13.43
CA LEU A 83 1.28 -4.80 13.46
C LEU A 83 1.13 -3.67 14.47
N ILE A 84 -0.10 -3.25 14.81
CA ILE A 84 -0.39 -2.10 15.69
C ILE A 84 0.40 -2.15 17.01
N PRO A 85 0.51 -3.29 17.72
CA PRO A 85 1.27 -3.38 18.97
C PRO A 85 2.77 -3.04 18.85
N TYR A 86 3.34 -3.11 17.63
CA TYR A 86 4.77 -2.91 17.39
C TYR A 86 5.11 -1.54 16.80
N LEU A 87 4.13 -0.65 16.61
CA LEU A 87 4.36 0.64 15.96
C LEU A 87 5.22 1.60 16.79
N ASP A 88 5.21 1.46 18.11
CA ASP A 88 6.09 2.24 18.99
C ASP A 88 7.56 1.83 18.80
N GLU A 89 7.84 0.53 18.62
CA GLU A 89 9.18 0.02 18.33
C GLU A 89 9.73 0.55 16.99
N VAL A 90 8.88 0.66 15.96
CA VAL A 90 9.26 1.29 14.68
C VAL A 90 9.57 2.77 14.87
N LYS A 91 8.75 3.48 15.66
CA LYS A 91 8.91 4.92 15.93
C LYS A 91 10.17 5.21 16.76
N GLU A 92 10.47 4.40 17.77
CA GLU A 92 11.66 4.54 18.64
C GLU A 92 12.97 4.41 17.85
N ARG A 93 12.94 3.68 16.72
CA ARG A 93 14.06 3.59 15.77
C ARG A 93 14.21 4.84 14.89
N GLY A 94 13.36 5.84 15.05
CA GLY A 94 13.36 7.05 14.23
C GLY A 94 12.85 6.82 12.81
N ILE A 95 12.10 5.74 12.58
CA ILE A 95 11.55 5.41 11.26
C ILE A 95 10.12 5.95 11.16
N ASN A 96 9.87 6.77 10.15
CA ASN A 96 8.54 7.27 9.83
C ASN A 96 7.69 6.17 9.17
N TYR A 97 6.37 6.27 9.30
CA TYR A 97 5.47 5.36 8.58
C TYR A 97 4.07 5.93 8.39
N TYR A 98 3.39 5.45 7.34
CA TYR A 98 1.97 5.63 7.13
C TYR A 98 1.36 4.39 6.46
N PHE A 99 0.04 4.34 6.45
CA PHE A 99 -0.74 3.17 6.04
C PHE A 99 -1.59 3.47 4.82
N GLN A 100 -1.53 2.55 3.89
CA GLN A 100 -2.46 2.33 2.79
C GLN A 100 -3.43 1.24 3.26
N PHE A 101 -4.53 1.63 3.91
CA PHE A 101 -5.47 0.70 4.55
C PHE A 101 -6.71 0.50 3.67
N THR A 102 -6.82 -0.69 3.09
CA THR A 102 -7.97 -1.10 2.29
C THR A 102 -9.14 -1.54 3.18
N VAL A 103 -10.23 -0.78 3.13
CA VAL A 103 -11.50 -1.11 3.77
C VAL A 103 -12.57 -1.12 2.69
N ASN A 104 -12.73 -2.30 2.07
CA ASN A 104 -13.78 -2.57 1.09
C ASN A 104 -15.00 -3.20 1.76
N ASP A 105 -16.14 -3.06 1.12
CA ASP A 105 -17.41 -3.64 1.56
C ASP A 105 -17.90 -4.70 0.56
N TYR A 106 -17.34 -5.90 0.68
CA TYR A 106 -17.60 -7.04 -0.19
C TYR A 106 -17.95 -8.34 0.57
N GLU A 107 -18.47 -8.20 1.79
CA GLU A 107 -18.79 -9.36 2.64
C GLU A 107 -19.89 -10.24 2.03
N ASP A 108 -20.97 -9.61 1.58
CA ASP A 108 -22.12 -10.29 0.96
C ASP A 108 -21.68 -11.08 -0.28
N GLU A 109 -20.78 -10.50 -1.06
CA GLU A 109 -20.28 -11.09 -2.31
C GLU A 109 -19.09 -12.03 -2.12
N LYS A 110 -18.57 -12.13 -0.89
CA LYS A 110 -17.46 -13.03 -0.50
C LYS A 110 -16.22 -12.86 -1.38
N LEU A 111 -15.95 -11.64 -1.86
CA LEU A 111 -14.77 -11.36 -2.68
C LEU A 111 -13.47 -11.43 -1.87
N GLU A 112 -13.56 -11.29 -0.55
CA GLU A 112 -12.44 -11.23 0.39
C GLU A 112 -12.67 -12.23 1.54
N PRO A 113 -12.51 -13.53 1.30
CA PRO A 113 -13.06 -14.55 2.20
C PRO A 113 -12.37 -14.66 3.57
N ASN A 114 -11.14 -14.16 3.72
CA ASN A 114 -10.36 -14.29 4.96
C ASN A 114 -9.88 -12.94 5.51
N VAL A 115 -10.52 -11.83 5.14
CA VAL A 115 -10.33 -10.57 5.86
C VAL A 115 -11.27 -10.56 7.08
N PRO A 116 -10.94 -9.84 8.17
CA PRO A 116 -11.89 -9.63 9.27
C PRO A 116 -13.17 -8.96 8.77
N SER A 117 -14.21 -9.03 9.59
CA SER A 117 -15.50 -8.43 9.24
C SER A 117 -15.37 -6.94 8.94
N LEU A 118 -16.33 -6.37 8.22
CA LEU A 118 -16.34 -4.94 7.91
C LEU A 118 -16.37 -4.10 9.20
N GLU A 119 -17.15 -4.53 10.19
CA GLU A 119 -17.22 -3.89 11.51
C GLU A 119 -15.85 -3.87 12.20
N GLU A 120 -15.18 -5.03 12.29
CA GLU A 120 -13.84 -5.15 12.89
C GLU A 120 -12.79 -4.30 12.14
N ARG A 121 -12.86 -4.25 10.80
CA ARG A 121 -11.95 -3.44 10.00
C ARG A 121 -12.18 -1.95 10.18
N ILE A 122 -13.44 -1.50 10.29
CA ILE A 122 -13.79 -0.12 10.62
C ILE A 122 -13.28 0.25 12.01
N ALA A 123 -13.49 -0.62 13.01
CA ALA A 123 -12.97 -0.42 14.36
C ALA A 123 -11.44 -0.29 14.37
N THR A 124 -10.75 -1.22 13.71
CA THR A 124 -9.28 -1.17 13.52
C THR A 124 -8.83 0.10 12.82
N PHE A 125 -9.58 0.59 11.82
CA PHE A 125 -9.26 1.83 11.11
C PHE A 125 -9.31 3.05 12.04
N LYS A 126 -10.39 3.17 12.82
CA LYS A 126 -10.57 4.23 13.81
C LYS A 126 -9.46 4.17 14.88
N GLU A 127 -9.17 2.98 15.41
CA GLU A 127 -8.10 2.79 16.40
C GLU A 127 -6.73 3.23 15.86
N LEU A 128 -6.36 2.73 14.67
CA LEU A 128 -5.09 3.07 14.04
C LEU A 128 -4.97 4.57 13.83
N SER A 129 -6.01 5.20 13.27
CA SER A 129 -6.06 6.64 13.01
C SER A 129 -5.92 7.46 14.29
N ASN A 130 -6.67 7.11 15.34
CA ASN A 130 -6.55 7.76 16.66
C ASN A 130 -5.14 7.65 17.24
N ARG A 131 -4.45 6.53 16.99
CA ARG A 131 -3.10 6.31 17.50
C ARG A 131 -2.03 7.08 16.75
N ILE A 132 -2.10 7.12 15.42
CA ILE A 132 -0.98 7.62 14.58
C ILE A 132 -1.26 8.94 13.86
N GLY A 133 -2.50 9.40 13.87
CA GLY A 133 -2.99 10.56 13.14
C GLY A 133 -3.69 10.18 11.83
N LYS A 134 -4.83 10.83 11.56
CA LYS A 134 -5.66 10.60 10.36
C LYS A 134 -4.93 10.88 9.05
N GLU A 135 -3.97 11.79 9.06
CA GLU A 135 -3.11 12.12 7.92
C GLU A 135 -2.19 10.96 7.52
N LYS A 136 -2.01 9.95 8.39
CA LYS A 136 -1.17 8.77 8.15
C LYS A 136 -1.96 7.50 7.85
N VAL A 137 -3.29 7.56 7.81
CA VAL A 137 -4.13 6.41 7.47
C VAL A 137 -4.92 6.74 6.21
N ILE A 138 -4.43 6.29 5.07
CA ILE A 138 -5.04 6.53 3.77
C ILE A 138 -6.08 5.44 3.52
N TRP A 139 -7.35 5.84 3.41
CA TRP A 139 -8.42 4.91 3.10
C TRP A 139 -8.34 4.50 1.64
N ARG A 140 -8.36 3.19 1.40
CA ARG A 140 -8.49 2.64 0.06
C ARG A 140 -9.79 1.86 -0.05
N PHE A 141 -10.67 2.28 -0.95
CA PHE A 141 -11.74 1.42 -1.44
C PHE A 141 -11.29 0.86 -2.79
N ASP A 142 -10.40 -0.12 -2.73
CA ASP A 142 -9.56 -0.54 -3.84
C ASP A 142 -9.41 -2.07 -3.90
N PRO A 143 -9.64 -2.69 -5.06
CA PRO A 143 -10.23 -2.11 -6.28
C PRO A 143 -11.76 -2.06 -6.20
N LEU A 144 -12.37 -1.18 -7.00
CA LEU A 144 -13.79 -1.21 -7.35
C LEU A 144 -14.05 -2.35 -8.32
N ILE A 145 -15.10 -3.13 -8.08
CA ILE A 145 -15.45 -4.32 -8.87
C ILE A 145 -16.94 -4.29 -9.20
N LEU A 146 -17.27 -4.41 -10.48
CA LEU A 146 -18.65 -4.66 -10.91
C LEU A 146 -18.88 -6.17 -11.07
N THR A 147 -20.02 -6.62 -10.56
CA THR A 147 -20.47 -8.00 -10.68
C THR A 147 -21.92 -8.03 -11.14
N ASP A 148 -22.52 -9.21 -11.21
CA ASP A 148 -23.96 -9.31 -11.44
C ASP A 148 -24.80 -8.70 -10.33
N ASN A 149 -24.27 -8.65 -9.10
CA ASN A 149 -24.94 -8.11 -7.91
C ASN A 149 -24.39 -6.75 -7.47
N ILE A 150 -23.22 -6.34 -7.95
CA ILE A 150 -22.60 -5.07 -7.64
C ILE A 150 -22.68 -4.15 -8.87
N THR A 151 -23.63 -3.22 -8.84
CA THR A 151 -23.75 -2.14 -9.83
C THR A 151 -22.96 -0.89 -9.40
N VAL A 152 -22.94 0.13 -10.26
CA VAL A 152 -22.34 1.43 -9.94
C VAL A 152 -23.02 2.05 -8.72
N GLU A 153 -24.35 2.02 -8.69
CA GLU A 153 -25.17 2.55 -7.60
C GLU A 153 -24.90 1.78 -6.31
N LYS A 154 -24.82 0.45 -6.38
CA LYS A 154 -24.49 -0.39 -5.23
C LYS A 154 -23.08 -0.13 -4.69
N LEU A 155 -22.10 0.12 -5.56
CA LEU A 155 -20.76 0.53 -5.14
C LEU A 155 -20.77 1.87 -4.41
N LEU A 156 -21.50 2.86 -4.94
CA LEU A 156 -21.62 4.17 -4.28
C LEU A 156 -22.28 4.05 -2.91
N GLU A 157 -23.35 3.24 -2.78
CA GLU A 157 -23.97 2.94 -1.47
C GLU A 157 -22.98 2.30 -0.49
N LYS A 158 -22.20 1.31 -0.95
CA LYS A 158 -21.19 0.62 -0.14
C LYS A 158 -20.05 1.56 0.29
N ILE A 159 -19.56 2.40 -0.62
CA ILE A 159 -18.56 3.43 -0.31
C ILE A 159 -19.13 4.43 0.69
N TYR A 160 -20.35 4.93 0.46
CA TYR A 160 -21.04 5.84 1.37
C TYR A 160 -21.14 5.27 2.78
N ARG A 161 -21.62 4.02 2.90
CA ARG A 161 -21.74 3.31 4.18
C ARG A 161 -20.41 3.26 4.95
N VAL A 162 -19.32 2.89 4.28
CA VAL A 162 -18.00 2.85 4.94
C VAL A 162 -17.52 4.26 5.27
N GLY A 163 -17.63 5.19 4.33
CA GLY A 163 -17.14 6.56 4.51
C GLY A 163 -17.83 7.31 5.63
N CYS A 164 -19.15 7.17 5.81
CA CYS A 164 -19.89 7.72 6.96
C CYS A 164 -19.29 7.31 8.31
N GLU A 165 -18.66 6.12 8.38
CA GLU A 165 -18.04 5.64 9.61
C GLU A 165 -16.61 6.16 9.79
N ILE A 166 -15.85 6.39 8.72
CA ILE A 166 -14.39 6.59 8.81
C ILE A 166 -13.87 7.93 8.26
N HIS A 167 -14.70 8.79 7.67
CA HIS A 167 -14.22 10.01 7.02
C HIS A 167 -13.47 10.95 7.98
N ASP A 168 -13.89 11.04 9.24
CA ASP A 168 -13.20 11.85 10.26
C ASP A 168 -11.83 11.29 10.67
N TYR A 169 -11.54 10.03 10.30
CA TYR A 169 -10.34 9.28 10.65
C TYR A 169 -9.35 9.17 9.49
N THR A 170 -9.58 9.87 8.38
CA THR A 170 -8.64 9.95 7.25
C THR A 170 -8.68 11.34 6.62
N GLU A 171 -7.70 11.65 5.78
CA GLU A 171 -7.73 12.84 4.92
C GLU A 171 -7.86 12.48 3.44
N LYS A 172 -7.78 11.18 3.08
CA LYS A 172 -7.63 10.76 1.68
C LYS A 172 -8.30 9.42 1.40
N LEU A 173 -9.11 9.41 0.33
CA LEU A 173 -9.71 8.23 -0.28
C LEU A 173 -9.00 7.91 -1.60
N VAL A 174 -8.54 6.67 -1.73
CA VAL A 174 -7.96 6.13 -2.96
C VAL A 174 -8.87 5.05 -3.51
N ILE A 175 -9.19 5.14 -4.80
CA ILE A 175 -9.92 4.10 -5.54
C ILE A 175 -9.12 3.64 -6.77
N SER A 176 -9.48 2.49 -7.33
CA SER A 176 -9.10 2.09 -8.69
C SER A 176 -10.19 1.22 -9.28
N PHE A 177 -10.17 1.03 -10.60
CA PHE A 177 -11.11 0.15 -11.28
C PHE A 177 -10.42 -1.19 -11.57
N ALA A 178 -11.06 -2.30 -11.23
CA ALA A 178 -10.46 -3.61 -11.45
C ALA A 178 -10.35 -3.93 -12.96
N ASP A 179 -9.12 -4.00 -13.48
CA ASP A 179 -8.83 -4.54 -14.82
C ASP A 179 -8.87 -6.09 -14.80
N ILE A 180 -10.04 -6.71 -14.82
CA ILE A 180 -10.15 -8.18 -14.64
C ILE A 180 -9.71 -8.94 -15.92
N GLY A 181 -10.03 -8.38 -17.09
CA GLY A 181 -9.89 -8.99 -18.40
C GLY A 181 -8.45 -9.23 -18.81
N ILE A 182 -7.49 -8.49 -18.24
CA ILE A 182 -6.06 -8.68 -18.49
C ILE A 182 -5.47 -9.83 -17.66
N TYR A 183 -6.14 -10.27 -16.61
CA TYR A 183 -5.65 -11.31 -15.70
C TYR A 183 -6.48 -12.59 -15.81
N THR A 184 -6.10 -13.50 -16.72
CA THR A 184 -6.75 -14.82 -16.93
C THR A 184 -7.00 -15.58 -15.62
N LYS A 185 -6.07 -15.43 -14.67
CA LYS A 185 -6.16 -16.07 -13.36
C LYS A 185 -7.29 -15.50 -12.49
N VAL A 186 -7.47 -14.18 -12.50
CA VAL A 186 -8.54 -13.52 -11.75
C VAL A 186 -9.89 -13.95 -12.31
N GLN A 187 -10.03 -13.96 -13.65
CA GLN A 187 -11.23 -14.47 -14.33
C GLN A 187 -11.56 -15.90 -13.91
N ARG A 188 -10.56 -16.79 -13.86
CA ARG A 188 -10.74 -18.17 -13.41
C ARG A 188 -11.20 -18.25 -11.95
N ASN A 189 -10.65 -17.42 -11.07
CA ASN A 189 -11.03 -17.42 -9.65
C ASN A 189 -12.47 -16.94 -9.46
N LEU A 190 -12.87 -15.85 -10.13
CA LEU A 190 -14.24 -15.34 -10.12
C LEU A 190 -15.22 -16.39 -10.64
N LYS A 191 -14.91 -17.03 -11.78
CA LYS A 191 -15.72 -18.14 -12.33
C LYS A 191 -15.86 -19.30 -11.35
N LYS A 192 -14.77 -19.71 -10.68
CA LYS A 192 -14.79 -20.77 -9.67
C LYS A 192 -15.61 -20.40 -8.43
N ALA A 193 -15.65 -19.12 -8.08
CA ALA A 193 -16.49 -18.60 -7.00
C ALA A 193 -17.96 -18.41 -7.42
N GLY A 194 -18.31 -18.66 -8.69
CA GLY A 194 -19.67 -18.44 -9.22
C GLY A 194 -20.01 -16.96 -9.41
N ILE A 195 -19.01 -16.09 -9.54
CA ILE A 195 -19.18 -14.63 -9.63
C ILE A 195 -19.00 -14.20 -11.08
N GLY A 196 -20.08 -13.72 -11.71
CA GLY A 196 -20.01 -13.00 -12.97
C GLY A 196 -19.49 -11.58 -12.72
N TYR A 197 -18.49 -11.16 -13.49
CA TYR A 197 -17.91 -9.83 -13.41
C TYR A 197 -18.24 -9.00 -14.66
N ARG A 198 -18.18 -7.68 -14.53
CA ARG A 198 -18.30 -6.74 -15.64
C ARG A 198 -17.11 -5.78 -15.62
N GLU A 199 -16.58 -5.48 -16.79
CA GLU A 199 -15.54 -4.48 -16.92
C GLU A 199 -16.11 -3.07 -16.77
N PHE A 200 -15.32 -2.19 -16.17
CA PHE A 200 -15.63 -0.77 -16.19
C PHE A 200 -15.45 -0.21 -17.60
N ARG A 201 -16.41 0.61 -18.03
CA ARG A 201 -16.31 1.43 -19.23
C ARG A 201 -16.12 2.88 -18.80
N GLU A 202 -15.66 3.74 -19.70
CA GLU A 202 -15.49 5.17 -19.38
C GLU A 202 -16.76 5.80 -18.80
N GLU A 203 -17.94 5.42 -19.31
CA GLU A 203 -19.22 5.93 -18.80
C GLU A 203 -19.45 5.54 -17.33
N SER A 204 -19.21 4.27 -16.96
CA SER A 204 -19.38 3.83 -15.57
C SER A 204 -18.30 4.40 -14.65
N MET A 205 -17.06 4.57 -15.14
CA MET A 205 -16.00 5.26 -14.40
C MET A 205 -16.38 6.72 -14.12
N LYS A 206 -16.93 7.44 -15.10
CA LYS A 206 -17.40 8.82 -14.95
C LYS A 206 -18.56 8.92 -13.95
N LYS A 207 -19.51 7.98 -13.98
CA LYS A 207 -20.63 7.92 -13.00
C LYS A 207 -20.13 7.66 -11.58
N ILE A 208 -19.18 6.76 -11.38
CA ILE A 208 -18.54 6.54 -10.08
C ILE A 208 -17.82 7.81 -9.62
N ALA A 209 -17.03 8.45 -10.49
CA ALA A 209 -16.31 9.67 -10.16
C ALA A 209 -17.25 10.80 -9.72
N GLU A 210 -18.33 11.02 -10.47
CA GLU A 210 -19.37 11.99 -10.14
C GLU A 210 -20.07 11.68 -8.81
N GLY A 211 -20.48 10.42 -8.61
CA GLY A 211 -21.13 10.00 -7.37
C GLY A 211 -20.24 10.12 -6.14
N ILE A 212 -18.95 9.74 -6.25
CA ILE A 212 -17.98 9.90 -5.16
C ILE A 212 -17.77 11.38 -4.84
N GLN A 213 -17.67 12.26 -5.83
CA GLN A 213 -17.51 13.70 -5.56
C GLN A 213 -18.74 14.32 -4.90
N GLU A 214 -19.94 13.88 -5.28
CA GLU A 214 -21.17 14.33 -4.62
C GLU A 214 -21.16 13.96 -3.13
N ILE A 215 -20.85 12.69 -2.83
CA ILE A 215 -20.69 12.20 -1.46
C ILE A 215 -19.58 12.98 -0.72
N ASN A 216 -18.46 13.22 -1.39
CA ASN A 216 -17.28 13.85 -0.81
C ASN A 216 -17.51 15.32 -0.42
N LYS A 217 -18.60 15.97 -0.87
CA LYS A 217 -18.98 17.30 -0.36
C LYS A 217 -19.26 17.29 1.14
N GLU A 218 -19.74 16.16 1.67
CA GLU A 218 -19.97 15.98 3.10
C GLU A 218 -18.68 15.72 3.87
N TRP A 219 -17.77 14.93 3.29
CA TRP A 219 -16.58 14.44 3.98
C TRP A 219 -15.33 15.33 3.83
N GLY A 220 -15.22 16.05 2.71
CA GLY A 220 -14.08 16.92 2.43
C GLY A 220 -12.74 16.18 2.28
N LEU A 221 -12.73 14.92 1.84
CA LEU A 221 -11.51 14.13 1.64
C LEU A 221 -10.81 14.50 0.34
N GLU A 222 -9.49 14.30 0.28
CA GLU A 222 -8.76 14.23 -0.98
C GLU A 222 -9.11 12.90 -1.68
N VAL A 223 -9.68 12.96 -2.88
CA VAL A 223 -10.04 11.76 -3.66
C VAL A 223 -9.07 11.58 -4.81
N SER A 224 -8.52 10.38 -4.95
CA SER A 224 -7.54 10.08 -5.99
C SER A 224 -7.71 8.68 -6.59
N THR A 225 -7.25 8.50 -7.82
CA THR A 225 -7.28 7.21 -8.53
C THR A 225 -5.90 6.63 -8.75
N CYS A 226 -5.73 5.33 -8.52
CA CYS A 226 -4.44 4.66 -8.69
C CYS A 226 -4.22 4.18 -10.13
N ALA A 227 -3.26 4.79 -10.83
CA ALA A 227 -2.72 4.31 -12.12
C ALA A 227 -3.75 4.10 -13.25
N GLU A 228 -4.82 4.89 -13.24
CA GLU A 228 -5.85 4.89 -14.27
C GLU A 228 -5.42 5.67 -15.52
N LYS A 229 -5.88 5.27 -16.69
CA LYS A 229 -5.65 6.01 -17.95
C LYS A 229 -6.68 7.11 -18.19
N VAL A 230 -7.87 6.97 -17.59
CA VAL A 230 -8.96 7.92 -17.78
C VAL A 230 -8.66 9.19 -17.00
N ASP A 231 -8.74 10.33 -17.69
CA ASP A 231 -8.63 11.63 -17.06
C ASP A 231 -9.93 11.97 -16.31
N LEU A 232 -9.85 11.98 -14.98
CA LEU A 232 -10.92 12.34 -14.07
C LEU A 232 -10.65 13.69 -13.37
N SER A 233 -9.65 14.45 -13.83
CA SER A 233 -9.29 15.76 -13.26
C SER A 233 -10.45 16.75 -13.27
N LYS A 234 -11.36 16.65 -14.24
CA LYS A 234 -12.60 17.46 -14.30
C LYS A 234 -13.54 17.24 -13.09
N TYR A 235 -13.36 16.15 -12.36
CA TYR A 235 -14.06 15.84 -11.12
C TYR A 235 -13.18 16.09 -9.89
N ASN A 236 -12.06 16.82 -10.02
CA ASN A 236 -11.09 17.02 -8.94
C ASN A 236 -10.55 15.69 -8.37
N ILE A 237 -10.45 14.65 -9.22
CA ILE A 237 -9.84 13.36 -8.88
C ILE A 237 -8.48 13.29 -9.57
N GLU A 238 -7.43 13.37 -8.76
CA GLU A 238 -6.05 13.32 -9.25
C GLU A 238 -5.51 11.89 -9.32
N HIS A 239 -4.36 11.72 -9.99
CA HIS A 239 -3.64 10.44 -9.98
C HIS A 239 -2.89 10.26 -8.65
N ASN A 240 -3.17 9.17 -7.97
CA ASN A 240 -2.59 8.88 -6.67
C ASN A 240 -1.11 8.48 -6.76
N LYS A 241 -0.38 8.82 -5.69
CA LYS A 241 0.90 8.21 -5.33
C LYS A 241 0.67 7.36 -4.07
N CYS A 242 0.87 6.05 -4.14
CA CYS A 242 0.83 5.25 -2.92
C CYS A 242 2.11 5.41 -2.08
N ILE A 243 3.27 5.56 -2.74
CA ILE A 243 4.49 6.13 -2.15
C ILE A 243 4.52 7.61 -2.53
N ASP A 244 4.09 8.44 -1.60
CA ASP A 244 3.69 9.82 -1.84
C ASP A 244 4.71 10.78 -1.21
N ASP A 245 5.52 11.41 -2.05
CA ASP A 245 6.51 12.41 -1.64
C ASP A 245 5.86 13.69 -1.09
N ASP A 246 4.74 14.14 -1.67
CA ASP A 246 4.00 15.29 -1.19
C ASP A 246 3.45 15.04 0.23
N LEU A 247 2.87 13.85 0.45
CA LEU A 247 2.43 13.43 1.77
C LEU A 247 3.60 13.33 2.75
N MET A 248 4.70 12.64 2.38
CA MET A 248 5.87 12.49 3.26
C MET A 248 6.47 13.85 3.65
N VAL A 249 6.52 14.82 2.73
CA VAL A 249 6.93 16.19 3.06
C VAL A 249 5.96 16.84 4.04
N LYS A 250 4.65 16.68 3.84
CA LYS A 250 3.62 17.22 4.75
C LYS A 250 3.78 16.65 6.17
N ILE A 251 3.87 15.32 6.31
CA ILE A 251 3.72 14.65 7.62
C ILE A 251 5.07 14.31 8.30
N PHE A 252 6.19 14.29 7.56
CA PHE A 252 7.52 13.93 8.08
C PHE A 252 8.60 15.02 7.85
N ASN A 253 8.21 16.29 7.69
CA ASN A 253 9.14 17.41 7.45
C ASN A 253 10.26 17.60 8.51
N LYS A 254 10.17 16.93 9.66
CA LYS A 254 11.19 16.98 10.72
C LYS A 254 12.38 16.03 10.43
N ASP A 255 12.20 15.03 9.57
CA ASP A 255 13.28 14.11 9.18
C ASP A 255 14.12 14.73 8.05
N LYS A 256 15.27 15.30 8.43
CA LYS A 256 16.16 16.00 7.50
C LYS A 256 16.71 15.10 6.40
N GLU A 257 17.04 13.84 6.72
CA GLU A 257 17.60 12.91 5.72
C GLU A 257 16.52 12.45 4.74
N LEU A 258 15.29 12.26 5.21
CA LEU A 258 14.15 12.04 4.31
C LEU A 258 13.90 13.27 3.42
N MET A 259 13.92 14.49 3.97
CA MET A 259 13.73 15.70 3.17
C MET A 259 14.84 15.87 2.12
N GLU A 260 16.09 15.60 2.47
CA GLU A 260 17.21 15.60 1.51
C GLU A 260 17.01 14.53 0.42
N PHE A 261 16.59 13.32 0.80
CA PHE A 261 16.26 12.26 -0.14
C PHE A 261 15.13 12.68 -1.10
N LEU A 262 14.07 13.30 -0.60
CA LEU A 262 12.96 13.80 -1.42
C LEU A 262 13.32 15.05 -2.24
N GLY A 263 14.40 15.75 -1.89
CA GLY A 263 14.74 17.04 -2.50
C GLY A 263 13.80 18.16 -2.05
N ALA A 264 13.31 18.07 -0.82
CA ALA A 264 12.44 19.06 -0.19
C ALA A 264 13.27 20.09 0.57
N GLU A 265 12.96 21.37 0.40
CA GLU A 265 13.68 22.47 1.06
C GLU A 265 12.76 23.35 1.90
N PRO A 266 13.24 23.88 3.03
CA PRO A 266 12.48 24.81 3.83
C PRO A 266 12.36 26.16 3.11
N VAL A 267 11.13 26.62 2.95
CA VAL A 267 10.78 27.96 2.48
C VAL A 267 10.06 28.66 3.62
N ASN A 268 10.43 29.91 3.88
CA ASN A 268 9.71 30.71 4.88
C ASN A 268 8.38 31.15 4.26
N ASN A 269 7.27 30.88 4.94
CA ASN A 269 6.00 31.48 4.58
C ASN A 269 5.98 32.98 4.99
N LEU A 270 4.92 33.70 4.58
CA LEU A 270 4.74 35.13 4.89
C LEU A 270 4.72 35.43 6.40
N MET A 271 4.45 34.42 7.24
CA MET A 271 4.43 34.52 8.71
C MET A 271 5.75 34.07 9.37
N GLY A 272 6.78 33.72 8.58
CA GLY A 272 8.09 33.29 9.07
C GLY A 272 8.17 31.81 9.49
N GLU A 273 7.12 31.02 9.28
CA GLU A 273 7.14 29.58 9.54
C GLU A 273 7.83 28.83 8.39
N LYS A 274 8.62 27.81 8.74
CA LYS A 274 9.30 26.96 7.76
C LYS A 274 8.33 25.93 7.19
N LYS A 275 7.99 26.08 5.91
CA LYS A 275 7.24 25.09 5.14
C LYS A 275 8.19 24.40 4.16
N TYR A 276 8.22 23.07 4.16
CA TYR A 276 9.00 22.32 3.18
C TYR A 276 8.25 22.22 1.85
N VAL A 277 8.95 22.42 0.74
CA VAL A 277 8.41 22.24 -0.62
C VAL A 277 9.36 21.40 -1.46
N LEU A 278 8.81 20.56 -2.34
CA LEU A 278 9.60 19.78 -3.28
C LEU A 278 10.23 20.68 -4.34
N LYS A 279 11.53 20.53 -4.59
CA LYS A 279 12.21 21.23 -5.68
C LYS A 279 11.81 20.65 -7.04
N LYS A 280 11.55 21.55 -8.00
CA LYS A 280 11.47 21.17 -9.42
C LYS A 280 12.85 20.65 -9.87
N GLY A 281 12.91 19.40 -10.32
CA GLY A 281 14.10 18.82 -10.96
C GLY A 281 14.54 17.44 -10.43
N LYS A 282 14.16 17.05 -9.20
CA LYS A 282 14.45 15.71 -8.68
C LYS A 282 13.33 14.75 -9.08
N ASN A 283 13.56 13.93 -10.12
CA ASN A 283 12.59 12.95 -10.57
C ASN A 283 12.84 11.60 -9.88
N LEU A 284 12.07 11.33 -8.82
CA LEU A 284 12.11 10.06 -8.10
C LEU A 284 11.05 9.06 -8.58
N LYS A 285 10.37 9.31 -9.70
CA LYS A 285 9.35 8.38 -10.22
C LYS A 285 9.93 6.99 -10.40
N ASP A 286 9.24 6.00 -9.82
CA ASP A 286 9.62 4.60 -9.94
C ASP A 286 9.33 4.09 -11.37
N LYS A 287 10.40 3.86 -12.14
CA LYS A 287 10.32 3.36 -13.52
C LYS A 287 9.78 1.92 -13.61
N GLY A 288 9.75 1.19 -12.50
CA GLY A 288 9.15 -0.14 -12.42
C GLY A 288 7.63 -0.12 -12.28
N GLN A 289 7.02 1.04 -12.03
CA GLN A 289 5.56 1.17 -11.92
C GLN A 289 4.90 1.42 -13.28
N ARG A 290 3.57 1.24 -13.32
CA ARG A 290 2.74 1.56 -14.49
C ARG A 290 2.98 3.00 -14.94
N LEU A 291 2.85 3.26 -16.25
CA LEU A 291 3.15 4.58 -16.83
C LEU A 291 2.36 5.72 -16.16
N ALA A 292 1.09 5.49 -15.84
CA ALA A 292 0.19 6.44 -15.17
C ALA A 292 0.37 6.50 -13.64
N CYS A 293 1.20 5.63 -13.04
CA CYS A 293 1.45 5.66 -11.60
C CYS A 293 2.42 6.79 -11.25
N GLY A 294 2.07 7.60 -10.25
CA GLY A 294 2.92 8.70 -9.77
C GLY A 294 3.89 8.32 -8.65
N CYS A 295 3.87 7.07 -8.16
CA CYS A 295 4.69 6.65 -7.02
C CYS A 295 6.17 6.93 -7.27
N ILE A 296 6.84 7.43 -6.23
CA ILE A 296 8.30 7.49 -6.21
C ILE A 296 8.92 6.13 -5.86
N VAL A 297 10.22 6.02 -6.08
CA VAL A 297 11.02 4.82 -5.79
C VAL A 297 10.94 4.41 -4.32
N SER A 298 10.66 3.13 -4.11
CA SER A 298 10.73 2.43 -2.82
C SER A 298 11.25 1.01 -3.04
N LYS A 299 11.77 0.37 -2.00
CA LYS A 299 12.10 -1.05 -2.05
C LYS A 299 10.99 -1.89 -1.41
N ASP A 300 10.33 -2.74 -2.20
CA ASP A 300 9.40 -3.74 -1.68
C ASP A 300 10.16 -4.89 -1.03
N ILE A 301 9.69 -5.31 0.15
CA ILE A 301 10.23 -6.44 0.91
C ILE A 301 9.24 -7.59 1.06
N GLY A 302 8.08 -7.51 0.40
CA GLY A 302 7.09 -8.59 0.40
C GLY A 302 7.46 -9.73 -0.54
N GLN A 303 6.65 -10.80 -0.48
CA GLN A 303 6.82 -11.98 -1.30
C GLN A 303 5.46 -12.47 -1.81
N TYR A 304 5.32 -12.64 -3.13
CA TYR A 304 4.11 -13.19 -3.74
C TYR A 304 3.74 -14.57 -3.18
N ASN A 305 2.47 -14.95 -3.31
CA ASN A 305 1.97 -16.26 -2.87
C ASN A 305 2.12 -16.53 -1.36
N THR A 306 2.04 -15.49 -0.52
CA THR A 306 2.13 -15.63 0.95
C THR A 306 0.94 -14.98 1.68
N CYS A 307 0.15 -14.15 1.02
CA CYS A 307 -1.00 -13.48 1.63
C CYS A 307 -2.15 -14.47 1.84
N ARG A 308 -2.63 -14.66 3.06
CA ARG A 308 -3.71 -15.63 3.35
C ARG A 308 -5.13 -15.06 3.23
N HIS A 309 -5.28 -13.80 2.83
CA HIS A 309 -6.59 -13.20 2.54
C HIS A 309 -7.34 -13.91 1.40
N LEU A 310 -6.59 -14.46 0.44
CA LEU A 310 -7.13 -15.24 -0.70
C LEU A 310 -8.28 -14.55 -1.46
N CYS A 311 -8.23 -13.21 -1.56
CA CYS A 311 -9.25 -12.44 -2.28
C CYS A 311 -9.43 -12.98 -3.70
N VAL A 312 -10.68 -13.12 -4.13
CA VAL A 312 -11.03 -13.77 -5.40
C VAL A 312 -10.44 -13.01 -6.59
N TYR A 313 -10.34 -11.70 -6.46
CA TYR A 313 -9.77 -10.80 -7.47
C TYR A 313 -8.24 -10.62 -7.39
N CYS A 314 -7.55 -11.34 -6.48
CA CYS A 314 -6.12 -11.14 -6.26
C CYS A 314 -5.26 -11.72 -7.40
N TYR A 315 -4.47 -10.87 -8.05
CA TYR A 315 -3.48 -11.31 -9.03
C TYR A 315 -2.17 -11.79 -8.37
N ALA A 316 -1.87 -11.41 -7.12
CA ALA A 316 -0.62 -11.72 -6.43
C ALA A 316 -0.50 -13.18 -5.93
N ASN A 317 -1.60 -13.86 -5.61
CA ASN A 317 -1.60 -15.24 -5.11
C ASN A 317 -2.00 -16.25 -6.18
N TYR A 318 -1.08 -17.04 -6.72
CA TYR A 318 -1.29 -18.00 -7.81
C TYR A 318 -2.44 -18.98 -7.56
N SER A 319 -2.43 -19.61 -6.39
CA SER A 319 -3.50 -20.51 -5.94
C SER A 319 -3.52 -20.62 -4.42
N LYS A 320 -4.65 -21.04 -3.84
CA LYS A 320 -4.76 -21.35 -2.41
C LYS A 320 -3.72 -22.38 -1.98
N ASN A 321 -3.56 -23.47 -2.73
CA ASN A 321 -2.59 -24.54 -2.44
C ASN A 321 -1.15 -24.02 -2.41
N THR A 322 -0.79 -23.10 -3.32
CA THR A 322 0.55 -22.48 -3.34
C THR A 322 0.78 -21.64 -2.09
N VAL A 323 -0.22 -20.83 -1.69
CA VAL A 323 -0.14 -20.04 -0.46
C VAL A 323 0.01 -20.96 0.76
N GLU A 324 -0.80 -22.00 0.87
CA GLU A 324 -0.72 -22.95 1.97
C GLU A 324 0.63 -23.67 2.04
N SER A 325 1.16 -24.12 0.89
CA SER A 325 2.48 -24.76 0.81
C SER A 325 3.59 -23.80 1.24
N ASN A 326 3.56 -22.56 0.76
CA ASN A 326 4.52 -21.53 1.16
C ASN A 326 4.42 -21.21 2.65
N MET A 327 3.23 -21.08 3.21
CA MET A 327 3.06 -20.75 4.62
C MET A 327 3.53 -21.87 5.57
N ARG A 328 3.73 -23.11 5.09
CA ARG A 328 4.44 -24.16 5.87
C ARG A 328 5.95 -23.91 5.97
N ARG A 329 6.51 -23.13 5.04
CA ARG A 329 7.91 -22.69 5.03
C ARG A 329 8.12 -21.36 5.74
N TYR A 330 7.06 -20.62 6.08
CA TYR A 330 7.15 -19.36 6.82
C TYR A 330 7.79 -19.57 8.19
N ASP A 331 8.73 -18.69 8.53
CA ASP A 331 9.35 -18.63 9.85
C ASP A 331 9.59 -17.16 10.19
N LYS A 332 9.05 -16.72 11.33
CA LYS A 332 9.16 -15.33 11.80
C LYS A 332 10.60 -14.89 12.09
N ASN A 333 11.54 -15.82 12.26
CA ASN A 333 12.92 -15.52 12.58
C ASN A 333 13.86 -15.63 11.38
N TYR A 334 13.41 -16.21 10.26
CA TYR A 334 14.26 -16.43 9.09
C TYR A 334 14.52 -15.12 8.31
N GLU A 335 15.63 -15.09 7.56
CA GLU A 335 16.10 -13.89 6.86
C GLU A 335 15.13 -13.41 5.77
N SER A 336 14.43 -14.34 5.12
CA SER A 336 13.34 -14.11 4.15
C SER A 336 11.98 -14.54 4.73
N ILE A 337 10.88 -14.12 4.08
CA ILE A 337 9.52 -14.53 4.50
C ILE A 337 9.38 -16.06 4.45
N LEU A 338 9.91 -16.69 3.39
CA LEU A 338 9.91 -18.15 3.26
C LEU A 338 11.31 -18.72 3.45
N ARG A 339 11.42 -19.83 4.21
CA ARG A 339 12.64 -20.65 4.27
C ARG A 339 12.97 -21.24 2.92
N ASP A 340 14.27 -21.37 2.59
CA ASP A 340 14.76 -21.92 1.32
C ASP A 340 14.26 -23.36 1.04
#